data_AF-A0ABD5SMT5-F1
#
_entry.id   AF-A0ABD5SMT5-F1
#
_cell.length_a   1.000
_cell.length_b   1.000
_cell.length_c   1.000
_cell.angle_alpha   90.00
_cell.angle_beta   90.00
_cell.angle_gamma   90.00
#
_symmetry.space_group_name_H-M   'P 1'
#
loop_
_entity.id
_entity.type
_entity.pdbx_description
1 polymer ?
#
loop_
_entity_poly.entity_id
_entity_poly.type
_entity_poly.pdbx_seq_one_letter_code
_entity_poly.pdbx_strand_id
1 'polypeptide(L)'
;MSTDTGTAAGSTGSSGSASSSINLESVRAVAKKDFQDSVRSWLFWGLSAFFFTLLVVVTGALSYFGEDLAAQGATTDMLVVFVSQITKLVVPLIALVLGWKSIAGERESGSIKVLLSLPHSRKDVLLGKLLGRSAVLSVSLTVGFVLAAVVVAALLGAFDIVDYAGLLVMSIVFGVAYMSIAVSLSSLTSSTTMAGAAMFGVFVLFYVIWNALQQVFRLLSQREILFFDYVEYTTVFQGQEATARRLQDWVYLIMNLDPGQAYTNGLTLLTDVDALENQSAVNAQMFGGELPIFLQDWFSFLILLLWIVVPLAVALYRFDRVDL
;
A
#
# COMPACT_ATOMS: atom_id res chain seq x y z
N MET A 1 -33.10 -39.52 -61.21
CA MET A 1 -32.70 -40.48 -60.16
C MET A 1 -31.63 -39.80 -59.33
N SER A 2 -32.02 -39.40 -58.13
CA SER A 2 -31.23 -38.77 -57.08
C SER A 2 -30.69 -39.84 -56.12
N THR A 3 -29.48 -39.61 -55.59
CA THR A 3 -28.85 -40.05 -54.31
C THR A 3 -27.33 -40.01 -54.55
N ASP A 4 -26.57 -39.00 -54.14
CA ASP A 4 -26.21 -38.55 -52.78
C ASP A 4 -25.44 -39.61 -51.96
N THR A 5 -24.15 -39.37 -51.75
CA THR A 5 -23.40 -39.36 -50.46
C THR A 5 -21.93 -39.82 -50.61
N GLY A 6 -21.01 -39.01 -50.08
CA GLY A 6 -19.59 -39.36 -49.97
C GLY A 6 -18.66 -38.24 -49.55
N THR A 7 -19.10 -37.33 -48.69
CA THR A 7 -18.27 -36.30 -48.05
C THR A 7 -17.44 -36.93 -46.92
N ALA A 8 -16.12 -36.81 -46.97
CA ALA A 8 -15.26 -36.99 -45.80
C ALA A 8 -14.44 -35.72 -45.59
N ALA A 9 -15.00 -34.83 -44.78
CA ALA A 9 -14.27 -33.77 -44.10
C ALA A 9 -13.55 -34.39 -42.89
N GLY A 10 -12.25 -34.12 -42.79
CA GLY A 10 -11.43 -34.37 -41.60
C GLY A 10 -10.76 -33.06 -41.20
N SER A 11 -11.50 -32.26 -40.44
CA SER A 11 -11.13 -30.97 -39.90
C SER A 11 -10.06 -31.07 -38.79
N THR A 12 -9.15 -30.10 -38.79
CA THR A 12 -8.68 -29.32 -37.62
C THR A 12 -8.14 -30.04 -36.39
N GLY A 13 -6.94 -29.61 -35.98
CA GLY A 13 -6.75 -29.15 -34.60
C GLY A 13 -5.77 -29.98 -33.76
N SER A 14 -4.52 -29.53 -33.73
CA SER A 14 -3.70 -29.68 -32.52
C SER A 14 -2.78 -28.47 -32.33
N SER A 15 -3.33 -27.25 -32.40
CA SER A 15 -2.70 -26.09 -31.75
C SER A 15 -3.08 -26.13 -30.27
N GLY A 16 -2.43 -27.02 -29.52
CA GLY A 16 -2.59 -27.14 -28.08
C GLY A 16 -2.08 -25.88 -27.36
N SER A 17 -2.99 -25.05 -26.88
CA SER A 17 -2.95 -24.33 -25.60
C SER A 17 -1.63 -23.67 -25.15
N ALA A 18 -1.02 -22.81 -25.97
CA ALA A 18 0.14 -22.01 -25.54
C ALA A 18 -0.24 -20.62 -24.95
N SER A 19 -1.34 -20.49 -24.19
CA SER A 19 -1.88 -19.18 -23.82
C SER A 19 -2.09 -18.87 -22.33
N SER A 20 -1.57 -19.66 -21.37
CA SER A 20 -1.81 -19.37 -19.93
C SER A 20 -0.57 -19.16 -19.05
N SER A 21 0.65 -19.44 -19.54
CA SER A 21 1.88 -19.28 -18.76
C SER A 21 2.39 -17.85 -18.81
N ILE A 22 2.68 -17.26 -17.65
CA ILE A 22 3.32 -15.95 -17.53
C ILE A 22 4.71 -16.00 -18.19
N ASN A 23 4.97 -15.07 -19.12
CA ASN A 23 6.28 -14.95 -19.75
C ASN A 23 7.06 -13.78 -19.10
N LEU A 24 8.17 -14.09 -18.44
CA LEU A 24 8.95 -13.09 -17.69
C LEU A 24 9.60 -12.03 -18.59
N GLU A 25 9.99 -12.38 -19.82
CA GLU A 25 10.55 -11.42 -20.77
C GLU A 25 9.50 -10.41 -21.23
N SER A 26 8.29 -10.91 -21.47
CA SER A 26 7.10 -10.12 -21.78
C SER A 26 6.76 -9.16 -20.63
N VAL A 27 6.67 -9.65 -19.39
CA VAL A 27 6.47 -8.83 -18.18
C VAL A 27 7.52 -7.74 -18.08
N ARG A 28 8.80 -8.09 -18.25
CA ARG A 28 9.92 -7.14 -18.17
C ARG A 28 9.85 -6.07 -19.26
N ALA A 29 9.50 -6.45 -20.49
CA ALA A 29 9.36 -5.52 -21.60
C ALA A 29 8.26 -4.49 -21.35
N VAL A 30 7.08 -4.95 -20.89
CA VAL A 30 5.96 -4.08 -20.52
C VAL A 30 6.35 -3.16 -19.36
N ALA A 31 6.94 -3.71 -18.29
CA ALA A 31 7.36 -2.93 -17.13
C ALA A 31 8.38 -1.85 -17.50
N LYS A 32 9.39 -2.19 -18.31
CA LYS A 32 10.42 -1.25 -18.77
C LYS A 32 9.82 -0.12 -19.59
N LYS A 33 8.91 -0.44 -20.53
CA LYS A 33 8.22 0.57 -21.33
C LYS A 33 7.41 1.51 -20.44
N ASP A 34 6.55 0.97 -19.59
CA ASP A 34 5.65 1.78 -18.75
C ASP A 34 6.43 2.65 -17.75
N PHE A 35 7.54 2.14 -17.21
CA PHE A 35 8.47 2.91 -16.40
C PHE A 35 9.10 4.08 -17.17
N GLN A 36 9.65 3.81 -18.37
CA GLN A 36 10.29 4.83 -19.19
C GLN A 36 9.33 5.94 -19.63
N ASP A 37 8.11 5.55 -19.99
CA ASP A 37 7.04 6.50 -20.36
C ASP A 37 6.63 7.35 -19.15
N SER A 38 6.59 6.75 -17.96
CA SER A 38 6.15 7.43 -16.72
C SER A 38 7.22 8.33 -16.10
N VAL A 39 8.51 7.98 -16.13
CA VAL A 39 9.59 8.82 -15.57
C VAL A 39 9.77 10.14 -16.32
N ARG A 40 9.39 10.17 -17.60
CA ARG A 40 9.38 11.40 -18.40
C ARG A 40 8.18 12.30 -18.11
N SER A 41 7.19 11.80 -17.37
CA SER A 41 5.99 12.56 -17.04
C SER A 41 6.24 13.57 -15.93
N TRP A 42 5.49 14.67 -15.96
CA TRP A 42 5.48 15.67 -14.88
C TRP A 42 5.13 15.06 -13.52
N LEU A 43 4.31 14.01 -13.47
CA LEU A 43 3.88 13.40 -12.21
C LEU A 43 5.05 12.77 -11.44
N PHE A 44 6.01 12.15 -12.13
CA PHE A 44 7.21 11.59 -11.50
C PHE A 44 8.00 12.67 -10.77
N TRP A 45 8.27 13.80 -11.45
CA TRP A 45 9.01 14.92 -10.88
C TRP A 45 8.23 15.66 -9.80
N GLY A 46 6.92 15.84 -9.99
CA GLY A 46 6.03 16.44 -9.00
C GLY A 46 5.98 15.61 -7.71
N LEU A 47 5.99 14.29 -7.81
CA LEU A 47 6.03 13.39 -6.66
C LEU A 47 7.35 13.49 -5.90
N SER A 48 8.49 13.45 -6.60
CA SER A 48 9.81 13.61 -5.99
C SER A 48 9.94 14.98 -5.32
N ALA A 49 9.48 16.05 -5.98
CA ALA A 49 9.49 17.41 -5.45
C ALA A 49 8.57 17.56 -4.23
N PHE A 50 7.41 16.89 -4.24
CA PHE A 50 6.49 16.89 -3.10
C PHE A 50 7.17 16.27 -1.87
N PHE A 51 7.73 15.07 -1.97
CA PHE A 51 8.39 14.42 -0.83
C PHE A 51 9.65 15.15 -0.38
N PHE A 52 10.43 15.67 -1.32
CA PHE A 52 11.54 16.56 -0.99
C PHE A 52 11.08 17.76 -0.16
N THR A 53 10.07 18.48 -0.64
CA THR A 53 9.54 19.67 0.03
C THR A 53 8.93 19.33 1.39
N LEU A 54 8.17 18.23 1.47
CA LEU A 54 7.59 17.73 2.71
C LEU A 54 8.67 17.51 3.77
N LEU A 55 9.71 16.75 3.44
CA LEU A 55 10.80 16.45 4.35
C LEU A 55 11.57 17.71 4.76
N VAL A 56 11.87 18.60 3.82
CA VAL A 56 12.55 19.87 4.10
C VAL A 56 11.71 20.76 5.02
N VAL A 57 10.40 20.86 4.80
CA VAL A 57 9.50 21.67 5.63
C VAL A 57 9.39 21.10 7.04
N VAL A 58 9.19 19.78 7.19
CA VAL A 58 9.14 19.13 8.50
C VAL A 58 10.48 19.31 9.23
N THR A 59 11.60 19.08 8.55
CA THR A 59 12.94 19.27 9.13
C THR A 59 13.18 20.71 9.55
N GLY A 60 12.83 21.68 8.71
CA GLY A 60 12.95 23.10 9.04
C GLY A 60 12.08 23.51 10.23
N ALA A 61 10.86 22.97 10.33
CA ALA A 61 9.99 23.17 11.48
C ALA A 61 10.60 22.56 12.75
N LEU A 62 11.15 21.35 12.70
CA LEU A 62 11.82 20.72 13.83
C LEU A 62 13.09 21.48 14.26
N SER A 63 13.87 21.96 13.29
CA SER A 63 15.06 22.77 13.54
C SER A 63 14.72 24.11 14.20
N TYR A 64 13.61 24.74 13.83
CA TYR A 64 13.20 26.05 14.36
C TYR A 64 12.42 25.97 15.69
N PHE A 65 11.51 25.00 15.83
CA PHE A 65 10.63 24.87 17.02
C PHE A 65 11.10 23.81 18.01
N GLY A 66 12.07 22.98 17.66
CA GLY A 66 12.46 21.78 18.41
C GLY A 66 13.79 21.88 19.13
N GLU A 67 14.20 23.06 19.62
CA GLU A 67 15.47 23.22 20.35
C GLU A 67 15.59 22.25 21.54
N ASP A 68 14.51 22.09 22.32
CA ASP A 68 14.45 21.13 23.44
C ASP A 68 14.51 19.66 22.97
N LEU A 69 14.03 19.36 21.76
CA LEU A 69 14.04 18.03 21.16
C LEU A 69 15.43 17.69 20.61
N ALA A 70 16.10 18.67 19.99
CA ALA A 70 17.47 18.56 19.52
C ALA A 70 18.44 18.31 20.68
N ALA A 71 18.22 18.96 21.83
CA ALA A 71 18.99 18.70 23.04
C ALA A 71 18.85 17.26 23.58
N GLN A 72 17.73 16.59 23.27
CA GLN A 72 17.43 15.21 23.66
C GLN A 72 17.80 14.18 22.57
N GLY A 73 18.26 14.61 21.40
CA GLY A 73 18.58 13.72 20.27
C GLY A 73 17.36 13.13 19.54
N ALA A 74 16.14 13.51 19.93
CA ALA A 74 14.89 12.93 19.42
C ALA A 74 14.35 13.57 18.12
N THR A 75 15.22 14.23 17.34
CA THR A 75 14.81 14.96 16.13
C THR A 75 14.48 14.02 14.97
N THR A 76 15.20 12.89 14.86
CA THR A 76 14.92 11.87 13.84
C THR A 76 13.60 11.16 14.13
N ASP A 77 13.35 10.79 15.39
CA ASP A 77 12.10 10.20 15.87
C ASP A 77 10.88 11.02 15.46
N MET A 78 10.92 12.32 15.76
CA MET A 78 9.83 13.23 15.42
C MET A 78 9.67 13.39 13.92
N LEU A 79 10.77 13.43 13.16
CA LEU A 79 10.71 13.44 11.70
C LEU A 79 9.99 12.19 11.18
N VAL A 80 10.35 11.00 11.67
CA VAL A 80 9.70 9.73 11.29
C VAL A 80 8.22 9.75 11.65
N VAL A 81 7.86 10.18 12.86
CA VAL A 81 6.46 10.29 13.29
C VAL A 81 5.67 11.23 12.39
N PHE A 82 6.12 12.47 12.19
CA PHE A 82 5.38 13.45 11.38
C PHE A 82 5.29 13.07 9.90
N VAL A 83 6.40 12.64 9.30
CA VAL A 83 6.44 12.26 7.89
C VAL A 83 5.62 10.99 7.67
N SER A 84 5.62 10.02 8.60
CA SER A 84 4.80 8.82 8.48
C SER A 84 3.30 9.14 8.48
N GLN A 85 2.81 10.07 9.32
CA GLN A 85 1.39 10.46 9.32
C GLN A 85 0.97 11.10 7.98
N ILE A 86 1.82 11.94 7.40
CA ILE A 86 1.53 12.57 6.11
C ILE A 86 1.62 11.53 4.97
N THR A 87 2.59 10.62 5.05
CA THR A 87 2.77 9.52 4.10
C THR A 87 1.53 8.60 4.07
N LYS A 88 0.93 8.29 5.23
CA LYS A 88 -0.31 7.50 5.33
C LYS A 88 -1.46 8.09 4.52
N LEU A 89 -1.55 9.40 4.41
CA LEU A 89 -2.59 10.06 3.62
C LEU A 89 -2.20 10.16 2.14
N VAL A 90 -0.97 10.59 1.87
CA VAL A 90 -0.57 11.06 0.55
C VAL A 90 -0.18 9.90 -0.37
N VAL A 91 0.55 8.90 0.12
CA VAL A 91 0.99 7.76 -0.69
C VAL A 91 -0.19 6.97 -1.28
N PRO A 92 -1.25 6.63 -0.51
CA PRO A 92 -2.41 5.94 -1.06
C PRO A 92 -3.07 6.72 -2.18
N LEU A 93 -3.27 8.04 -2.00
CA LEU A 93 -3.84 8.92 -3.01
C LEU A 93 -3.02 8.91 -4.30
N ILE A 94 -1.71 9.07 -4.20
CA ILE A 94 -0.81 9.07 -5.36
C ILE A 94 -0.83 7.71 -6.06
N ALA A 95 -0.68 6.61 -5.31
CA ALA A 95 -0.66 5.27 -5.88
C ALA A 95 -1.98 4.96 -6.62
N LEU A 96 -3.11 5.35 -6.00
CA LEU A 96 -4.43 5.26 -6.58
C LEU A 96 -4.57 6.10 -7.87
N VAL A 97 -4.15 7.36 -7.86
CA VAL A 97 -4.17 8.28 -9.01
C VAL A 97 -3.23 7.84 -10.15
N LEU A 98 -2.11 7.21 -9.83
CA LEU A 98 -1.19 6.66 -10.83
C LEU A 98 -1.71 5.33 -11.42
N GLY A 99 -2.39 4.52 -10.60
CA GLY A 99 -2.80 3.15 -10.97
C GLY A 99 -4.18 3.04 -11.62
N TRP A 100 -5.15 3.91 -11.30
CA TRP A 100 -6.54 3.69 -11.71
C TRP A 100 -6.80 3.70 -13.22
N LYS A 101 -6.08 4.50 -14.01
CA LYS A 101 -6.20 4.50 -15.49
C LYS A 101 -5.24 3.52 -16.17
N SER A 102 -4.36 2.85 -15.42
CA SER A 102 -3.27 2.06 -15.99
C SER A 102 -3.76 1.03 -17.01
N ILE A 103 -4.88 0.35 -16.76
CA ILE A 103 -5.46 -0.66 -17.68
C ILE A 103 -6.76 -0.15 -18.29
N ALA A 104 -7.67 0.41 -17.49
CA ALA A 104 -8.95 0.91 -17.97
C ALA A 104 -8.81 1.97 -19.08
N GLY A 105 -7.80 2.84 -19.00
CA GLY A 105 -7.55 3.87 -20.01
C GLY A 105 -7.03 3.31 -21.34
N GLU A 106 -6.22 2.26 -21.30
CA GLU A 106 -5.75 1.58 -22.51
C GLU A 106 -6.84 0.72 -23.16
N ARG A 107 -7.74 0.16 -22.34
CA ARG A 107 -8.96 -0.50 -22.82
C ARG A 107 -9.88 0.48 -23.54
N GLU A 108 -10.14 1.63 -22.92
CA GLU A 108 -11.05 2.64 -23.48
C GLU A 108 -10.50 3.31 -24.75
N SER A 109 -9.19 3.57 -24.81
CA SER A 109 -8.53 4.09 -26.02
C SER A 109 -8.36 3.05 -27.13
N GLY A 110 -8.66 1.78 -26.89
CA GLY A 110 -8.45 0.68 -27.83
C GLY A 110 -6.97 0.26 -28.01
N SER A 111 -6.03 0.98 -27.40
CA SER A 111 -4.58 0.70 -27.44
C SER A 111 -4.24 -0.71 -26.93
N ILE A 112 -5.05 -1.24 -26.00
CA ILE A 112 -4.87 -2.60 -25.49
C ILE A 112 -4.91 -3.67 -26.59
N LYS A 113 -5.62 -3.42 -27.70
CA LYS A 113 -5.69 -4.35 -28.84
C LYS A 113 -4.38 -4.41 -29.64
N VAL A 114 -3.63 -3.30 -29.68
CA VAL A 114 -2.31 -3.23 -30.34
C VAL A 114 -1.24 -3.87 -29.45
N LEU A 115 -1.35 -3.72 -28.12
CA LEU A 115 -0.48 -4.42 -27.18
C LEU A 115 -0.69 -5.94 -27.20
N LEU A 116 -1.95 -6.38 -27.36
CA LEU A 116 -2.32 -7.79 -27.45
C LEU A 116 -2.18 -8.39 -28.87
N SER A 117 -1.89 -7.58 -29.90
CA SER A 117 -1.52 -8.10 -31.23
C SER A 117 -0.04 -8.53 -31.29
N LEU A 118 0.74 -8.18 -30.26
CA LEU A 118 2.05 -8.75 -29.97
C LEU A 118 1.88 -9.99 -29.06
N PRO A 119 2.85 -10.91 -28.98
CA PRO A 119 2.74 -12.16 -28.21
C PRO A 119 2.88 -11.92 -26.68
N HIS A 120 2.12 -10.97 -26.14
CA HIS A 120 2.06 -10.67 -24.71
C HIS A 120 0.75 -11.19 -24.13
N SER A 121 0.83 -12.01 -23.07
CA SER A 121 -0.37 -12.48 -22.39
C SER A 121 -1.02 -11.33 -21.60
N ARG A 122 -2.32 -11.45 -21.38
CA ARG A 122 -3.09 -10.55 -20.50
C ARG A 122 -2.49 -10.44 -19.09
N LYS A 123 -1.96 -11.55 -18.55
CA LYS A 123 -1.29 -11.61 -17.24
C LYS A 123 0.04 -10.87 -17.26
N ASP A 124 0.79 -10.98 -18.36
CA ASP A 124 2.07 -10.30 -18.50
C ASP A 124 1.90 -8.78 -18.47
N VAL A 125 0.85 -8.28 -19.13
CA VAL A 125 0.52 -6.85 -19.14
C VAL A 125 0.15 -6.35 -17.75
N LEU A 126 -0.67 -7.10 -17.00
CA LEU A 126 -1.07 -6.75 -15.63
C LEU A 126 0.14 -6.68 -14.69
N LEU A 127 0.98 -7.72 -14.67
CA LEU A 127 2.18 -7.78 -13.85
C LEU A 127 3.21 -6.73 -14.28
N GLY A 128 3.40 -6.55 -15.58
CA GLY A 128 4.31 -5.55 -16.13
C GLY A 128 3.91 -4.13 -15.72
N LYS A 129 2.63 -3.79 -15.79
CA LYS A 129 2.11 -2.49 -15.34
C LYS A 129 2.27 -2.30 -13.84
N LEU A 130 1.96 -3.31 -13.03
CA LEU A 130 2.13 -3.22 -11.59
C LEU A 130 3.60 -2.97 -11.23
N LEU A 131 4.54 -3.71 -11.82
CA LEU A 131 5.98 -3.53 -11.60
C LEU A 131 6.48 -2.19 -12.10
N GLY A 132 6.07 -1.77 -13.30
CA GLY A 132 6.43 -0.48 -13.89
C GLY A 132 5.98 0.69 -13.01
N ARG A 133 4.70 0.74 -12.63
CA ARG A 133 4.14 1.82 -11.79
C ARG A 133 4.69 1.80 -10.37
N SER A 134 4.86 0.63 -9.78
CA SER A 134 5.51 0.46 -8.48
C SER A 134 6.94 0.98 -8.50
N ALA A 135 7.70 0.68 -9.56
CA ALA A 135 9.07 1.18 -9.72
C ALA A 135 9.11 2.70 -9.88
N VAL A 136 8.20 3.29 -10.65
CA VAL A 136 8.09 4.76 -10.79
C VAL A 136 7.86 5.41 -9.43
N LEU A 137 6.87 4.92 -8.66
CA LEU A 137 6.56 5.43 -7.32
C LEU A 137 7.76 5.28 -6.37
N SER A 138 8.41 4.11 -6.38
CA SER A 138 9.55 3.81 -5.50
C SER A 138 10.76 4.70 -5.82
N VAL A 139 11.06 4.90 -7.10
CA VAL A 139 12.16 5.77 -7.54
C VAL A 139 11.85 7.23 -7.22
N SER A 140 10.61 7.70 -7.42
CA SER A 140 10.23 9.06 -7.02
C SER A 140 10.40 9.30 -5.53
N LEU A 141 9.91 8.38 -4.69
CA LEU A 141 10.09 8.43 -3.23
C LEU A 141 11.59 8.48 -2.89
N THR A 142 12.37 7.57 -3.46
CA THR A 142 13.82 7.50 -3.23
C THR A 142 14.51 8.80 -3.61
N VAL A 143 14.21 9.39 -4.77
CA VAL A 143 14.79 10.66 -5.21
C VAL A 143 14.41 11.78 -4.24
N GLY A 144 13.14 11.90 -3.85
CA GLY A 144 12.68 12.91 -2.91
C GLY A 144 13.37 12.81 -1.55
N PHE A 145 13.48 11.60 -1.00
CA PHE A 145 14.15 11.32 0.27
C PHE A 145 15.65 11.59 0.18
N VAL A 146 16.35 11.04 -0.83
CA VAL A 146 17.80 11.23 -0.97
C VAL A 146 18.17 12.70 -1.13
N LEU A 147 17.41 13.47 -1.91
CA LEU A 147 17.63 14.91 -2.04
C LEU A 147 17.37 15.64 -0.72
N ALA A 148 16.34 15.25 0.03
CA ALA A 148 16.03 15.85 1.32
C ALA A 148 17.05 15.49 2.41
N ALA A 149 17.66 14.30 2.35
CA ALA A 149 18.64 13.84 3.33
C ALA A 149 19.83 14.81 3.48
N VAL A 150 20.24 15.47 2.39
CA VAL A 150 21.28 16.51 2.44
C VAL A 150 20.85 17.69 3.30
N VAL A 151 19.59 18.11 3.18
CA VAL A 151 19.02 19.22 3.96
C VAL A 151 18.78 18.80 5.41
N VAL A 152 18.31 17.57 5.63
CA VAL A 152 18.15 16.96 6.97
C VAL A 152 19.49 16.97 7.71
N ALA A 153 20.55 16.48 7.06
CA ALA A 153 21.90 16.49 7.60
C ALA A 153 22.37 17.92 7.92
N ALA A 154 22.11 18.88 7.03
CA ALA A 154 22.56 20.26 7.20
C ALA A 154 21.83 21.00 8.34
N LEU A 155 20.53 20.74 8.53
CA LEU A 155 19.71 21.44 9.52
C LEU A 155 19.74 20.79 10.91
N LEU A 156 19.84 19.45 10.97
CA LEU A 156 19.85 18.70 12.23
C LEU A 156 21.26 18.31 12.68
N GLY A 157 22.27 18.46 11.82
CA GLY A 157 23.66 18.08 12.08
C GLY A 157 23.88 16.56 12.00
N ALA A 158 23.39 15.82 13.00
CA ALA A 158 23.39 14.36 13.01
C ALA A 158 21.93 13.85 13.01
N PHE A 159 21.66 12.82 12.21
CA PHE A 159 20.37 12.13 12.17
C PHE A 159 20.60 10.63 12.04
N ASP A 160 19.65 9.82 12.48
CA ASP A 160 19.75 8.37 12.35
C ASP A 160 19.42 7.95 10.91
N ILE A 161 20.43 7.40 10.23
CA ILE A 161 20.31 6.96 8.83
C ILE A 161 19.46 5.69 8.74
N VAL A 162 19.51 4.82 9.74
CA VAL A 162 18.73 3.57 9.79
C VAL A 162 17.26 3.92 9.87
N ASP A 163 16.86 4.80 10.79
CA ASP A 163 15.46 5.20 10.94
C ASP A 163 14.92 5.91 9.70
N TYR A 164 15.73 6.81 9.13
CA TYR A 164 15.40 7.52 7.91
C TYR A 164 15.23 6.56 6.72
N ALA A 165 16.11 5.58 6.59
CA ALA A 165 16.02 4.54 5.56
C ALA A 165 14.84 3.59 5.81
N GLY A 166 14.56 3.24 7.07
CA GLY A 166 13.42 2.42 7.47
C GLY A 166 12.09 3.08 7.10
N LEU A 167 11.98 4.40 7.33
CA LEU A 167 10.85 5.20 6.87
C LEU A 167 10.68 5.14 5.34
N LEU A 168 11.76 5.31 4.57
CA LEU A 168 11.71 5.21 3.11
C LEU A 168 11.26 3.81 2.65
N VAL A 169 11.87 2.76 3.20
CA VAL A 169 11.58 1.37 2.82
C VAL A 169 10.13 1.02 3.12
N MET A 170 9.62 1.32 4.32
CA MET A 170 8.19 1.09 4.62
C MET A 170 7.27 1.93 3.75
N SER A 171 7.64 3.19 3.44
CA SER A 171 6.84 4.04 2.56
C SER A 171 6.71 3.44 1.16
N ILE A 172 7.79 2.83 0.66
CA ILE A 172 7.81 2.10 -0.62
C ILE A 172 6.89 0.87 -0.55
N VAL A 173 7.06 0.00 0.45
CA VAL A 173 6.24 -1.22 0.61
C VAL A 173 4.75 -0.86 0.68
N PHE A 174 4.43 0.15 1.47
CA PHE A 174 3.07 0.68 1.59
C PHE A 174 2.52 1.24 0.27
N GLY A 175 3.34 1.99 -0.47
CA GLY A 175 2.97 2.49 -1.80
C GLY A 175 2.74 1.37 -2.82
N VAL A 176 3.53 0.29 -2.77
CA VAL A 176 3.34 -0.90 -3.62
C VAL A 176 2.04 -1.62 -3.28
N ALA A 177 1.64 -1.70 -2.02
CA ALA A 177 0.35 -2.27 -1.61
C ALA A 177 -0.82 -1.51 -2.25
N TYR A 178 -0.85 -0.18 -2.13
CA TYR A 178 -1.90 0.62 -2.78
C TYR A 178 -1.81 0.61 -4.31
N MET A 179 -0.61 0.52 -4.88
CA MET A 179 -0.44 0.38 -6.33
C MET A 179 -1.03 -0.94 -6.82
N SER A 180 -0.84 -2.04 -6.07
CA SER A 180 -1.45 -3.33 -6.38
C SER A 180 -2.97 -3.24 -6.37
N ILE A 181 -3.55 -2.62 -5.35
CA ILE A 181 -5.01 -2.37 -5.27
C ILE A 181 -5.48 -1.56 -6.49
N ALA A 182 -4.79 -0.46 -6.80
CA ALA A 182 -5.16 0.46 -7.88
C ALA A 182 -5.15 -0.20 -9.26
N VAL A 183 -4.05 -0.90 -9.59
CA VAL A 183 -3.86 -1.58 -10.87
C VAL A 183 -4.83 -2.76 -10.99
N SER A 184 -5.02 -3.51 -9.91
CA SER A 184 -5.98 -4.62 -9.87
C SER A 184 -7.40 -4.12 -10.14
N LEU A 185 -7.84 -3.05 -9.47
CA LEU A 185 -9.17 -2.45 -9.72
C LEU A 185 -9.29 -1.94 -11.15
N SER A 186 -8.26 -1.26 -11.68
CA SER A 186 -8.24 -0.80 -13.07
C SER A 186 -8.49 -1.95 -14.06
N SER A 187 -7.91 -3.13 -13.80
CA SER A 187 -8.09 -4.32 -14.64
C SER A 187 -9.49 -4.94 -14.57
N LEU A 188 -10.17 -4.77 -13.44
CA LEU A 188 -11.48 -5.36 -13.15
C LEU A 188 -12.65 -4.50 -13.62
N THR A 189 -12.39 -3.22 -13.91
CA THR A 189 -13.40 -2.27 -14.37
C THR A 189 -13.46 -2.15 -15.89
N SER A 190 -14.65 -1.90 -16.42
CA SER A 190 -14.90 -1.81 -17.87
C SER A 190 -14.58 -0.44 -18.48
N SER A 191 -14.58 0.64 -17.70
CA SER A 191 -14.34 2.02 -18.16
C SER A 191 -13.47 2.80 -17.18
N THR A 192 -12.84 3.88 -17.67
CA THR A 192 -12.06 4.75 -16.77
C THR A 192 -12.93 5.39 -15.69
N THR A 193 -14.17 5.80 -16.01
CA THR A 193 -15.10 6.35 -15.01
C THR A 193 -15.35 5.36 -13.85
N MET A 194 -15.58 4.08 -14.15
CA MET A 194 -15.77 3.06 -13.11
C MET A 194 -14.49 2.80 -12.32
N ALA A 195 -13.33 2.80 -12.98
CA ALA A 195 -12.03 2.71 -12.31
C ALA A 195 -11.79 3.88 -11.34
N GLY A 196 -12.20 5.10 -11.74
CA GLY A 196 -12.11 6.29 -10.91
C GLY A 196 -13.04 6.23 -9.70
N ALA A 197 -14.27 5.76 -9.89
CA ALA A 197 -15.20 5.55 -8.78
C ALA A 197 -14.70 4.48 -7.81
N ALA A 198 -14.16 3.36 -8.31
CA ALA A 198 -13.58 2.31 -7.48
C ALA A 198 -12.37 2.81 -6.69
N MET A 199 -11.51 3.61 -7.32
CA MET A 199 -10.38 4.27 -6.69
C MET A 199 -10.83 5.19 -5.54
N PHE A 200 -11.81 6.06 -5.79
CA PHE A 200 -12.38 6.91 -4.74
C PHE A 200 -12.99 6.09 -3.61
N GLY A 201 -13.69 5.00 -3.95
CA GLY A 201 -14.27 4.07 -2.98
C GLY A 201 -13.21 3.44 -2.07
N VAL A 202 -12.06 3.01 -2.61
CA VAL A 202 -10.93 2.50 -1.81
C VAL A 202 -10.39 3.56 -0.87
N PHE A 203 -10.20 4.78 -1.36
CA PHE A 203 -9.73 5.88 -0.51
C PHE A 203 -10.69 6.15 0.65
N VAL A 204 -11.99 6.28 0.37
CA VAL A 204 -13.02 6.48 1.40
C VAL A 204 -13.08 5.28 2.36
N LEU A 205 -12.97 4.05 1.86
CA LEU A 205 -12.99 2.85 2.68
C LEU A 205 -11.89 2.87 3.74
N PHE A 206 -10.63 3.05 3.34
CA PHE A 206 -9.52 2.99 4.30
C PHE A 206 -9.38 4.27 5.10
N TYR A 207 -9.51 5.44 4.47
CA TYR A 207 -9.26 6.70 5.16
C TYR A 207 -10.45 7.14 6.03
N VAL A 208 -11.69 6.94 5.58
CA VAL A 208 -12.89 7.42 6.29
C VAL A 208 -13.56 6.29 7.05
N ILE A 209 -13.97 5.22 6.36
CA ILE A 209 -14.79 4.17 6.95
C ILE A 209 -13.99 3.40 7.99
N TRP A 210 -12.75 3.01 7.69
CA TRP A 210 -11.94 2.20 8.61
C TRP A 210 -11.61 2.93 9.90
N ASN A 211 -11.24 4.21 9.81
CA ASN A 211 -11.03 5.06 10.99
C ASN A 211 -12.33 5.25 11.80
N ALA A 212 -13.49 5.33 11.13
CA ALA A 212 -14.77 5.41 11.81
C ALA A 212 -15.16 4.10 12.51
N LEU A 213 -14.73 2.93 12.01
CA LEU A 213 -15.04 1.62 12.62
C LEU A 213 -14.57 1.54 14.08
N GLN A 214 -13.38 2.08 14.40
CA GLN A 214 -12.89 2.10 15.78
C GLN A 214 -13.88 2.81 16.73
N GLN A 215 -14.40 3.96 16.29
CA GLN A 215 -15.37 4.73 17.08
C GLN A 215 -16.70 4.00 17.19
N VAL A 216 -17.17 3.40 16.09
CA VAL A 216 -18.38 2.58 16.08
C VAL A 216 -18.25 1.41 17.06
N PHE A 217 -17.15 0.67 17.04
CA PHE A 217 -16.94 -0.46 17.96
C PHE A 217 -16.87 -0.01 19.42
N ARG A 218 -16.24 1.14 19.70
CA ARG A 218 -16.25 1.74 21.04
C ARG A 218 -17.67 2.08 21.51
N LEU A 219 -18.50 2.64 20.65
CA LEU A 219 -19.90 2.96 20.97
C LEU A 219 -20.74 1.70 21.15
N LEU A 220 -20.57 0.68 20.30
CA LEU A 220 -21.27 -0.60 20.45
C LEU A 220 -20.89 -1.31 21.76
N SER A 221 -19.62 -1.22 22.13
CA SER A 221 -19.11 -1.78 23.39
C SER A 221 -19.70 -1.11 24.63
N GLN A 222 -20.02 0.19 24.56
CA GLN A 222 -20.74 0.90 25.63
C GLN A 222 -22.21 0.47 25.77
N ARG A 223 -22.78 -0.20 24.77
CA ARG A 223 -24.17 -0.65 24.77
C ARG A 223 -24.34 -2.07 25.32
N GLU A 224 -23.27 -2.70 25.81
CA GLU A 224 -23.28 -4.06 26.37
C GLU A 224 -23.92 -5.07 25.40
N ILE A 225 -23.64 -4.92 24.11
CA ILE A 225 -24.10 -5.81 23.06
C ILE A 225 -23.18 -7.03 23.05
N LEU A 226 -23.78 -8.23 23.07
CA LEU A 226 -23.08 -9.50 22.92
C LEU A 226 -22.02 -9.43 21.80
N PHE A 227 -20.81 -9.92 22.09
CA PHE A 227 -19.62 -9.89 21.23
C PHE A 227 -18.91 -8.53 21.09
N PHE A 228 -19.48 -7.45 21.59
CA PHE A 228 -18.85 -6.12 21.63
C PHE A 228 -18.44 -5.70 23.04
N ASP A 229 -18.73 -6.49 24.07
CA ASP A 229 -18.42 -6.16 25.46
C ASP A 229 -16.94 -5.83 25.68
N TYR A 230 -16.65 -4.94 26.62
CA TYR A 230 -15.27 -4.61 26.98
C TYR A 230 -14.57 -5.81 27.65
N VAL A 231 -13.29 -5.95 27.38
CA VAL A 231 -12.39 -6.83 28.14
C VAL A 231 -11.71 -5.97 29.21
N GLU A 232 -11.80 -6.40 30.46
CA GLU A 232 -11.09 -5.76 31.57
C GLU A 232 -9.66 -6.30 31.64
N TYR A 233 -8.70 -5.40 31.86
CA TYR A 233 -7.30 -5.75 32.06
C TYR A 233 -6.72 -4.91 33.19
N THR A 234 -5.78 -5.50 33.93
CA THR A 234 -5.06 -4.81 35.01
C THR A 234 -3.84 -4.12 34.43
N THR A 235 -3.74 -2.81 34.63
CA THR A 235 -2.54 -2.04 34.30
C THR A 235 -2.01 -1.37 35.56
N VAL A 236 -0.70 -1.14 35.63
CA VAL A 236 -0.07 -0.44 36.75
C VAL A 236 0.15 1.00 36.32
N PHE A 237 -0.60 1.93 36.90
CA PHE A 237 -0.43 3.36 36.67
C PHE A 237 0.08 4.02 37.95
N GLN A 238 1.25 4.67 37.87
CA GLN A 238 1.92 5.29 39.03
C GLN A 238 2.15 4.35 40.24
N GLY A 239 2.43 3.07 39.98
CA GLY A 239 2.65 2.08 41.04
C GLY A 239 1.38 1.60 41.75
N GLN A 240 0.19 2.00 41.28
CA GLN A 240 -1.09 1.47 41.73
C GLN A 240 -1.72 0.62 40.62
N GLU A 241 -2.29 -0.53 40.99
CA GLU A 241 -3.07 -1.35 40.07
C GLU A 241 -4.40 -0.64 39.76
N ALA A 242 -4.66 -0.42 38.48
CA ALA A 242 -5.88 0.14 37.96
C ALA A 242 -6.50 -0.84 36.96
N THR A 243 -7.79 -1.12 37.12
CA THR A 243 -8.54 -1.88 36.12
C THR A 243 -8.91 -0.95 34.97
N ALA A 244 -8.44 -1.27 33.77
CA ALA A 244 -8.76 -0.57 32.54
C ALA A 244 -9.61 -1.47 31.64
N ARG A 245 -10.28 -0.84 30.66
CA ARG A 245 -11.17 -1.50 29.71
C ARG A 245 -10.62 -1.35 28.30
N ARG A 246 -10.62 -2.43 27.54
CA ARG A 246 -10.25 -2.45 26.12
C ARG A 246 -11.30 -3.14 25.27
N LEU A 247 -11.26 -2.91 23.96
CA LEU A 247 -12.13 -3.60 23.02
C LEU A 247 -11.76 -5.09 22.92
N GLN A 248 -12.64 -5.86 22.30
CA GLN A 248 -12.40 -7.28 22.02
C GLN A 248 -11.25 -7.49 21.05
N ASP A 249 -10.53 -8.61 21.20
CA ASP A 249 -9.35 -8.97 20.41
C ASP A 249 -9.61 -8.93 18.89
N TRP A 250 -10.77 -9.45 18.47
CA TRP A 250 -11.17 -9.48 17.06
C TRP A 250 -11.37 -8.08 16.46
N VAL A 251 -11.71 -7.08 17.28
CA VAL A 251 -11.82 -5.69 16.84
C VAL A 251 -10.45 -5.14 16.46
N TYR A 252 -9.43 -5.43 17.27
CA TYR A 252 -8.05 -5.04 17.00
C TYR A 252 -7.50 -5.75 15.76
N LEU A 253 -7.88 -7.02 15.52
CA LEU A 253 -7.55 -7.72 14.28
C LEU A 253 -8.11 -6.99 13.04
N ILE A 254 -9.39 -6.59 13.07
CA ILE A 254 -9.99 -5.81 11.98
C ILE A 254 -9.26 -4.48 11.85
N MET A 255 -9.00 -3.77 12.95
CA MET A 255 -8.31 -2.49 12.86
C MET A 255 -6.91 -2.62 12.26
N ASN A 256 -6.16 -3.68 12.58
CA ASN A 256 -4.82 -3.88 12.05
C ASN A 256 -4.81 -4.28 10.57
N LEU A 257 -5.91 -4.81 10.03
CA LEU A 257 -6.03 -5.11 8.59
C LEU A 257 -6.00 -3.86 7.69
N ASP A 258 -6.11 -2.65 8.25
CA ASP A 258 -5.86 -1.42 7.50
C ASP A 258 -4.40 -1.34 7.05
N PRO A 259 -4.12 -1.19 5.73
CA PRO A 259 -2.77 -0.96 5.25
C PRO A 259 -2.08 0.21 5.96
N GLY A 260 -2.82 1.27 6.32
CA GLY A 260 -2.27 2.44 7.00
C GLY A 260 -1.75 2.14 8.40
N GLN A 261 -2.51 1.36 9.18
CA GLN A 261 -2.07 0.86 10.49
C GLN A 261 -0.91 -0.12 10.37
N ALA A 262 -0.97 -1.07 9.43
CA ALA A 262 0.14 -1.98 9.15
C ALA A 262 1.43 -1.23 8.74
N TYR A 263 1.32 -0.11 8.02
CA TYR A 263 2.47 0.74 7.71
C TYR A 263 3.12 1.34 8.95
N THR A 264 2.35 1.91 9.90
CA THR A 264 2.94 2.43 11.15
C THR A 264 3.52 1.34 12.02
N ASN A 265 2.79 0.24 12.20
CA ASN A 265 3.26 -0.86 13.03
C ASN A 265 4.47 -1.57 12.41
N GLY A 266 4.64 -1.52 11.08
CA GLY A 266 5.83 -2.06 10.44
C GLY A 266 7.05 -1.14 10.52
N LEU A 267 6.90 0.14 10.88
CA LEU A 267 8.04 1.04 11.07
C LEU A 267 8.91 0.63 12.26
N THR A 268 8.32 0.14 13.35
CA THR A 268 9.07 -0.30 14.56
C THR A 268 10.07 -1.43 14.27
N LEU A 269 9.96 -2.12 13.12
CA LEU A 269 10.92 -3.14 12.72
C LEU A 269 12.11 -2.63 11.96
N LEU A 270 11.98 -1.45 11.35
CA LEU A 270 13.03 -0.84 10.54
C LEU A 270 13.59 0.43 11.18
N THR A 271 13.01 0.89 12.30
CA THR A 271 13.36 2.12 12.99
C THR A 271 13.35 1.92 14.50
N ASP A 272 14.31 2.50 15.21
CA ASP A 272 14.44 2.54 16.68
C ASP A 272 13.86 3.87 17.21
N VAL A 273 12.58 4.11 16.88
CA VAL A 273 11.89 5.37 17.21
C VAL A 273 11.11 5.18 18.51
N ASP A 274 11.55 5.86 19.56
CA ASP A 274 11.02 5.74 20.92
C ASP A 274 9.50 5.92 20.94
N ALA A 275 8.98 6.89 20.20
CA ALA A 275 7.54 7.18 20.16
C ALA A 275 6.72 6.00 19.62
N LEU A 276 7.26 5.26 18.65
CA LEU A 276 6.60 4.10 18.05
C LEU A 276 6.73 2.86 18.96
N GLU A 277 7.91 2.64 19.54
CA GLU A 277 8.14 1.55 20.49
C GLU A 277 7.30 1.70 21.75
N ASN A 278 7.27 2.90 22.33
CA ASN A 278 6.44 3.22 23.48
C ASN A 278 4.95 2.99 23.19
N GLN A 279 4.49 3.33 21.97
CA GLN A 279 3.12 3.05 21.57
C GLN A 279 2.84 1.53 21.50
N SER A 280 3.78 0.74 20.99
CA SER A 280 3.69 -0.73 20.97
C SER A 280 3.68 -1.33 22.39
N ALA A 281 4.57 -0.85 23.27
CA ALA A 281 4.63 -1.26 24.67
C ALA A 281 3.34 -0.92 25.44
N VAL A 282 2.77 0.27 25.22
CA VAL A 282 1.47 0.67 25.79
C VAL A 282 0.35 -0.24 25.26
N ASN A 283 0.39 -0.61 23.99
CA ASN A 283 -0.58 -1.57 23.44
C ASN A 283 -0.41 -2.95 24.08
N ALA A 284 0.82 -3.43 24.29
CA ALA A 284 1.10 -4.72 24.91
C ALA A 284 0.56 -4.82 26.35
N GLN A 285 0.61 -3.73 27.11
CA GLN A 285 0.01 -3.66 28.45
C GLN A 285 -1.49 -3.96 28.43
N MET A 286 -2.20 -3.59 27.35
CA MET A 286 -3.63 -3.92 27.18
C MET A 286 -3.87 -5.44 27.14
N PHE A 287 -2.87 -6.22 26.72
CA PHE A 287 -2.94 -7.67 26.57
C PHE A 287 -2.18 -8.44 27.66
N GLY A 288 -1.85 -7.79 28.78
CA GLY A 288 -1.14 -8.44 29.89
C GLY A 288 0.36 -8.58 29.66
N GLY A 289 0.95 -7.79 28.75
CA GLY A 289 2.38 -7.72 28.49
C GLY A 289 2.82 -8.38 27.19
N GLU A 290 2.00 -9.26 26.60
CA GLU A 290 2.30 -9.91 25.31
C GLU A 290 1.23 -9.58 24.26
N LEU A 291 1.67 -9.08 23.10
CA LEU A 291 0.76 -8.78 22.00
C LEU A 291 0.30 -10.07 21.30
N PRO A 292 -1.01 -10.21 21.01
CA PRO A 292 -1.53 -11.24 20.12
C PRO A 292 -0.78 -11.23 18.79
N ILE A 293 -0.63 -12.40 18.15
CA ILE A 293 0.14 -12.57 16.91
C ILE A 293 -0.23 -11.54 15.84
N PHE A 294 -1.52 -11.25 15.70
CA PHE A 294 -2.02 -10.31 14.70
C PHE A 294 -1.75 -8.83 15.01
N LEU A 295 -1.21 -8.51 16.19
CA LEU A 295 -0.76 -7.16 16.58
C LEU A 295 0.76 -7.06 16.71
N GLN A 296 1.50 -8.17 16.52
CA GLN A 296 2.95 -8.13 16.53
C GLN A 296 3.47 -7.38 15.30
N ASP A 297 4.55 -6.64 15.48
CA ASP A 297 5.08 -5.72 14.48
C ASP A 297 5.40 -6.44 13.15
N TRP A 298 5.93 -7.66 13.20
CA TRP A 298 6.26 -8.46 12.00
C TRP A 298 5.04 -8.93 11.23
N PHE A 299 3.90 -9.08 11.90
CA PHE A 299 2.65 -9.46 11.26
C PHE A 299 2.14 -8.34 10.35
N SER A 300 2.51 -7.09 10.63
CA SER A 300 2.21 -5.94 9.78
C SER A 300 2.77 -6.07 8.36
N PHE A 301 3.96 -6.66 8.20
CA PHE A 301 4.52 -6.98 6.88
C PHE A 301 3.67 -8.01 6.13
N LEU A 302 3.15 -9.02 6.84
CA LEU A 302 2.25 -10.00 6.23
C LEU A 302 0.95 -9.36 5.77
N ILE A 303 0.42 -8.38 6.51
CA ILE A 303 -0.78 -7.63 6.12
C ILE A 303 -0.51 -6.82 4.86
N LEU A 304 0.62 -6.09 4.78
CA LEU A 304 0.97 -5.36 3.56
C LEU A 304 1.20 -6.31 2.37
N LEU A 305 1.86 -7.44 2.59
CA LEU A 305 2.04 -8.48 1.56
C LEU A 305 0.70 -9.05 1.10
N LEU A 306 -0.23 -9.28 2.03
CA LEU A 306 -1.60 -9.70 1.72
C LEU A 306 -2.27 -8.67 0.79
N TRP A 307 -2.14 -7.37 1.07
CA TRP A 307 -2.67 -6.31 0.22
C TRP A 307 -1.96 -6.14 -1.12
N ILE A 308 -0.75 -6.67 -1.27
CA ILE A 308 -0.08 -6.78 -2.57
C ILE A 308 -0.60 -7.99 -3.33
N VAL A 309 -0.66 -9.16 -2.69
CA VAL A 309 -0.91 -10.45 -3.35
C VAL A 309 -2.39 -10.69 -3.62
N VAL A 310 -3.29 -10.39 -2.68
CA VAL A 310 -4.72 -10.72 -2.81
C VAL A 310 -5.39 -9.95 -3.95
N PRO A 311 -5.27 -8.61 -4.05
CA PRO A 311 -5.86 -7.88 -5.18
C PRO A 311 -5.33 -8.36 -6.52
N LEU A 312 -4.03 -8.62 -6.59
CA LEU A 312 -3.37 -9.11 -7.80
C LEU A 312 -3.86 -10.51 -8.19
N ALA A 313 -3.99 -11.43 -7.22
CA ALA A 313 -4.50 -12.78 -7.45
C ALA A 313 -5.96 -12.75 -7.95
N VAL A 314 -6.80 -11.90 -7.35
CA VAL A 314 -8.19 -11.69 -7.78
C VAL A 314 -8.24 -11.14 -9.21
N ALA A 315 -7.40 -10.17 -9.53
CA ALA A 315 -7.29 -9.61 -10.87
C ALA A 315 -6.83 -10.67 -11.89
N LEU A 316 -5.76 -11.41 -11.61
CA LEU A 316 -5.26 -12.48 -12.48
C LEU A 316 -6.30 -13.58 -12.72
N TYR A 317 -7.07 -13.97 -11.70
CA TYR A 317 -8.12 -14.99 -11.82
C TYR A 317 -9.30 -14.52 -12.68
N ARG A 318 -9.72 -13.26 -12.53
CA ARG A 318 -10.90 -12.73 -13.22
C ARG A 318 -10.59 -12.24 -14.63
N PHE A 319 -9.39 -11.74 -14.89
CA PHE A 319 -9.00 -11.17 -16.18
C PHE A 319 -8.93 -12.22 -17.32
N ASP A 320 -8.78 -13.50 -16.96
CA ASP A 320 -8.88 -14.65 -17.88
C ASP A 320 -10.32 -14.96 -18.31
N ARG A 321 -11.34 -14.50 -17.57
CA ARG A 321 -12.74 -14.91 -17.75
C ARG A 321 -13.66 -13.83 -18.31
N VAL A 322 -13.15 -12.63 -18.53
CA VAL A 322 -13.92 -11.51 -19.10
C VAL A 322 -13.59 -11.41 -20.59
N ASP A 323 -14.57 -11.75 -21.42
CA ASP A 323 -14.52 -11.47 -22.86
C ASP A 323 -14.54 -9.95 -23.09
N LEU A 324 -13.76 -9.53 -24.08
CA LEU A 324 -13.43 -8.14 -24.38
C LEU A 324 -14.19 -7.67 -25.62
#